data_AF-A0A2H0VG08-F1
#
_entry.id   AF-A0A2H0VG08-F1
#
_cell.length_a   1.000
_cell.length_b   1.000
_cell.length_c   1.000
_cell.angle_alpha   90.00
_cell.angle_beta   90.00
_cell.angle_gamma   90.00
#
_symmetry.space_group_name_H-M   'P 1'
#
loop_
_entity.id
_entity.type
_entity.pdbx_description
1 polymer ?
#
loop_
_entity_poly.entity_id
_entity_poly.type
_entity_poly.pdbx_seq_one_letter_code
_entity_poly.pdbx_strand_id
1 'polypeptide(L)'
;MAEYYTPAIVLRKDVKNDKDSLYILYTRSLGKISAIAKSARKITSKLSGHLSPGRIADIRLIDKGSFQLLDALSKNGGRSNKEIAKFLYFLDNMTPYNQADPHLWYIAKEVVERLEVEPIVYREILGIMGFAPIEKNVLLKCNRCKKIGTQTQYFIMSDLVFLCANCLKDVKIEENDLVKIV
;
A
#
# COMPACT_ATOMS: atom_id res chain seq x y z
N MET A 1 -10.12 -24.82 -7.44
CA MET A 1 -10.90 -23.67 -6.94
C MET A 1 -10.66 -23.59 -5.45
N ALA A 2 -10.03 -22.52 -4.97
CA ALA A 2 -9.72 -22.34 -3.56
C ALA A 2 -10.50 -21.15 -3.01
N GLU A 3 -10.94 -21.25 -1.77
CA GLU A 3 -11.65 -20.19 -1.07
C GLU A 3 -10.79 -19.69 0.10
N TYR A 4 -10.75 -18.37 0.28
CA TYR A 4 -9.92 -17.71 1.27
C TYR A 4 -10.73 -16.77 2.14
N TYR A 5 -10.40 -16.76 3.43
CA TYR A 5 -10.92 -15.83 4.42
C TYR A 5 -9.74 -15.14 5.08
N THR A 6 -9.61 -13.83 4.85
CA THR A 6 -8.47 -13.07 5.37
C THR A 6 -8.87 -11.62 5.59
N PRO A 7 -8.29 -10.93 6.58
CA PRO A 7 -8.36 -9.48 6.62
C PRO A 7 -7.59 -8.88 5.44
N ALA A 8 -8.04 -7.73 4.98
CA ALA A 8 -7.48 -6.97 3.88
C ALA A 8 -7.56 -5.46 4.10
N ILE A 9 -6.55 -4.74 3.62
CA ILE A 9 -6.54 -3.29 3.45
C ILE A 9 -6.89 -3.01 1.99
N VAL A 10 -7.87 -2.14 1.76
CA VAL A 10 -8.22 -1.69 0.42
C VAL A 10 -7.21 -0.62 -0.01
N LEU A 11 -6.34 -0.94 -0.97
CA LEU A 11 -5.35 0.01 -1.50
C LEU A 11 -5.99 0.92 -2.54
N ARG A 12 -6.68 0.32 -3.51
CA ARG A 12 -7.27 1.02 -4.65
C ARG A 12 -8.58 0.37 -5.08
N LYS A 13 -9.46 1.20 -5.65
CA LYS A 13 -10.73 0.78 -6.24
C LYS A 13 -10.86 1.43 -7.62
N ASP A 14 -10.96 0.59 -8.65
CA ASP A 14 -11.11 1.01 -10.04
C ASP A 14 -12.44 0.51 -10.62
N VAL A 15 -12.94 1.22 -11.64
CA VAL A 15 -14.11 0.75 -12.42
C VAL A 15 -13.62 -0.29 -13.41
N LYS A 16 -14.26 -1.48 -13.43
CA LYS A 16 -13.92 -2.55 -14.38
C LYS A 16 -14.89 -2.63 -15.54
N ASN A 17 -16.20 -2.60 -15.23
CA ASN A 17 -17.33 -2.62 -16.16
C ASN A 17 -18.45 -1.75 -15.56
N ASP A 18 -19.58 -1.61 -16.25
CA ASP A 18 -20.72 -0.81 -15.77
C ASP A 18 -21.15 -1.13 -14.34
N LYS A 19 -21.18 -2.42 -13.97
CA LYS A 19 -21.70 -2.89 -12.68
C LYS A 19 -20.62 -3.44 -11.74
N ASP A 20 -19.42 -3.70 -12.23
CA ASP A 20 -18.37 -4.38 -11.48
C ASP A 20 -17.28 -3.40 -11.03
N SER A 21 -16.59 -3.74 -9.95
CA SER A 21 -15.43 -2.99 -9.47
C SER A 21 -14.21 -3.88 -9.37
N LEU A 22 -13.06 -3.35 -9.76
CA LEU A 22 -11.76 -3.95 -9.51
C LEU A 22 -11.19 -3.38 -8.22
N TYR A 23 -10.71 -4.26 -7.35
CA TYR A 23 -10.11 -3.89 -6.09
C TYR A 23 -8.67 -4.36 -6.06
N ILE A 24 -7.76 -3.46 -5.67
CA ILE A 24 -6.41 -3.84 -5.28
C ILE A 24 -6.38 -3.89 -3.76
N LEU A 25 -6.06 -5.06 -3.24
CA LEU A 25 -6.15 -5.39 -1.83
C LEU A 25 -4.79 -5.86 -1.34
N TYR A 26 -4.30 -5.32 -0.24
CA TYR A 26 -3.21 -5.95 0.50
C TYR A 26 -3.85 -6.86 1.55
N THR A 27 -3.47 -8.13 1.59
CA THR A 27 -4.09 -9.13 2.44
C THR A 27 -3.05 -9.83 3.30
N ARG A 28 -3.46 -10.26 4.50
CA ARG A 28 -2.56 -10.98 5.40
C ARG A 28 -2.04 -12.29 4.81
N SER A 29 -2.91 -13.07 4.17
CA SER A 29 -2.59 -14.43 3.74
C SER A 29 -2.11 -14.56 2.30
N LEU A 30 -2.42 -13.59 1.42
CA LEU A 30 -2.09 -13.66 -0.01
C LEU A 30 -1.18 -12.51 -0.47
N GLY A 31 -0.85 -11.56 0.40
CA GLY A 31 -0.13 -10.34 0.01
C GLY A 31 -0.99 -9.42 -0.83
N LYS A 32 -0.38 -8.68 -1.77
CA LYS A 32 -1.12 -7.82 -2.70
C LYS A 32 -1.81 -8.66 -3.78
N ILE A 33 -3.11 -8.46 -3.95
CA ILE A 33 -3.92 -9.16 -4.96
C ILE A 33 -4.82 -8.17 -5.70
N SER A 34 -5.28 -8.59 -6.88
CA SER A 34 -6.36 -7.94 -7.61
C SER A 34 -7.62 -8.81 -7.55
N ALA A 35 -8.73 -8.25 -7.09
CA ALA A 35 -9.99 -8.96 -6.92
C ALA A 35 -11.17 -8.24 -7.59
N ILE A 36 -12.07 -9.00 -8.22
CA ILE A 36 -13.26 -8.47 -8.88
C ILE A 36 -14.46 -8.62 -7.94
N ALA A 37 -15.15 -7.52 -7.66
CA ALA A 37 -16.43 -7.54 -7.00
C ALA A 37 -17.55 -7.39 -8.04
N LYS A 38 -18.30 -8.47 -8.27
CA LYS A 38 -19.41 -8.47 -9.24
C LYS A 38 -20.59 -7.67 -8.73
N SER A 39 -21.22 -6.89 -9.61
CA SER A 39 -22.38 -6.05 -9.29
C SER A 39 -22.15 -5.03 -8.15
N ALA A 40 -20.90 -4.74 -7.79
CA ALA A 40 -20.57 -3.87 -6.67
C ALA A 40 -21.04 -2.41 -6.85
N ARG A 41 -21.28 -1.95 -8.08
CA ARG A 41 -21.77 -0.59 -8.37
C ARG A 41 -23.29 -0.43 -8.36
N LYS A 42 -24.06 -1.51 -8.13
CA LYS A 42 -25.52 -1.39 -7.92
C LYS A 42 -25.76 -0.61 -6.63
N ILE A 43 -26.76 0.28 -6.62
CA ILE A 43 -27.18 1.03 -5.40
C ILE A 43 -27.52 0.08 -4.24
N THR A 44 -28.01 -1.13 -4.55
CA THR A 44 -28.33 -2.17 -3.56
C THR A 44 -27.12 -2.97 -3.06
N SER A 45 -25.92 -2.68 -3.54
CA SER A 45 -24.71 -3.39 -3.16
C SER A 45 -24.33 -3.07 -1.72
N LYS A 46 -24.51 -4.04 -0.83
CA LYS A 46 -24.04 -3.98 0.55
C LYS A 46 -22.51 -4.05 0.63
N LEU A 47 -21.88 -4.65 -0.38
CA LEU A 47 -20.45 -4.92 -0.43
C LEU A 47 -19.59 -3.66 -0.65
N SER A 48 -20.10 -2.71 -1.44
CA SER A 48 -19.31 -1.54 -1.85
C SER A 48 -19.02 -0.58 -0.70
N GLY A 49 -19.93 -0.47 0.28
CA GLY A 49 -19.77 0.38 1.46
C GLY A 49 -18.67 -0.11 2.41
N HIS A 50 -18.35 -1.41 2.38
CA HIS A 50 -17.28 -1.98 3.21
C HIS A 50 -15.89 -1.86 2.58
N LEU A 51 -15.81 -1.56 1.28
CA LEU A 51 -14.59 -1.60 0.48
C LEU A 51 -14.28 -0.22 -0.13
N SER A 52 -13.89 0.72 0.72
CA SER A 52 -13.34 2.01 0.30
C SER A 52 -11.83 2.04 0.56
N PRO A 53 -11.01 2.72 -0.27
CA PRO A 53 -9.58 2.86 -0.01
C PRO A 53 -9.27 3.32 1.42
N GLY A 54 -8.29 2.68 2.05
CA GLY A 54 -7.91 2.94 3.44
C GLY A 54 -8.81 2.28 4.49
N ARG A 55 -9.78 1.45 4.09
CA ARG A 55 -10.53 0.62 5.04
C ARG A 55 -9.88 -0.74 5.23
N ILE A 56 -10.07 -1.28 6.43
CA ILE A 56 -9.78 -2.68 6.74
C ILE A 56 -11.10 -3.45 6.76
N ALA A 57 -11.13 -4.57 6.06
CA ALA A 57 -12.26 -5.48 6.02
C ALA A 57 -11.80 -6.92 6.13
N ASP A 58 -12.59 -7.75 6.80
CA ASP A 58 -12.50 -9.20 6.60
C ASP A 58 -13.18 -9.52 5.29
N ILE A 59 -12.46 -10.22 4.40
CA ILE A 59 -12.96 -10.53 3.07
C ILE A 59 -13.04 -12.04 2.84
N ARG A 60 -14.00 -12.43 2.02
CA ARG A 60 -14.16 -13.78 1.49
C ARG A 60 -13.89 -13.76 -0.01
N LEU A 61 -12.94 -14.56 -0.46
CA LEU A 61 -12.46 -14.59 -1.84
C LEU A 61 -12.52 -16.01 -2.39
N ILE A 62 -12.69 -16.10 -3.71
CA ILE A 62 -12.54 -17.35 -4.45
C ILE A 62 -11.54 -17.18 -5.58
N ASP A 63 -10.62 -18.13 -5.70
CA ASP A 63 -9.66 -18.21 -6.80
C ASP A 63 -10.17 -19.18 -7.88
N LYS A 64 -10.38 -18.61 -9.07
CA LYS A 64 -10.77 -19.30 -10.31
C LYS A 64 -9.82 -18.97 -11.47
N GLY A 65 -8.56 -18.63 -11.18
CA GLY A 65 -7.62 -18.02 -12.13
C GLY A 65 -7.62 -16.49 -12.09
N SER A 66 -8.64 -15.90 -11.46
CA SER A 66 -8.67 -14.52 -11.01
C SER A 66 -9.44 -14.47 -9.69
N PHE A 67 -9.02 -13.66 -8.73
CA PHE A 67 -9.76 -13.53 -7.48
C PHE A 67 -11.11 -12.84 -7.71
N GLN A 68 -12.17 -13.48 -7.24
CA GLN A 68 -13.49 -12.87 -7.14
C GLN A 68 -13.82 -12.64 -5.66
N LEU A 69 -14.27 -11.43 -5.36
CA LEU A 69 -14.70 -11.06 -4.02
C LEU A 69 -16.16 -11.46 -3.82
N LEU A 70 -16.40 -12.28 -2.80
CA LEU A 70 -17.70 -12.83 -2.46
C LEU A 70 -18.39 -12.03 -1.37
N ASP A 71 -17.64 -11.67 -0.33
CA ASP A 71 -18.15 -10.94 0.82
C ASP A 71 -17.06 -10.07 1.45
N ALA A 72 -17.48 -9.01 2.14
CA ALA A 72 -16.60 -8.15 2.92
C ALA A 72 -17.35 -7.53 4.10
N LEU A 73 -16.74 -7.63 5.27
CA LEU A 73 -17.21 -6.97 6.49
C LEU A 73 -16.15 -5.97 6.95
N SER A 74 -16.47 -4.68 6.85
CA SER A 74 -15.56 -3.64 7.34
C SER A 74 -15.42 -3.72 8.85
N LYS A 75 -14.18 -3.80 9.34
CA LYS A 75 -13.86 -3.82 10.77
C LYS A 75 -13.67 -2.42 11.33
N ASN A 76 -12.78 -1.67 10.69
CA ASN A 76 -12.35 -0.33 11.07
C ASN A 76 -11.98 0.46 9.81
N GLY A 77 -11.91 1.78 9.96
CA GLY A 77 -11.43 2.68 8.92
C GLY A 77 -12.09 4.04 9.01
N GLY A 78 -11.30 5.06 9.34
CA GLY A 78 -11.71 6.45 9.15
C GLY A 78 -11.69 6.83 7.67
N ARG A 79 -12.10 8.07 7.36
CA ARG A 79 -11.89 8.61 6.02
C ARG A 79 -10.39 8.76 5.78
N SER A 80 -9.88 8.15 4.71
CA SER A 80 -8.50 8.35 4.27
C SER A 80 -8.20 9.85 4.18
N ASN A 81 -7.16 10.29 4.89
CA ASN A 81 -6.58 11.62 4.72
C ASN A 81 -5.51 11.57 3.61
N LYS A 82 -4.86 12.72 3.34
CA LYS A 82 -3.83 12.84 2.29
C LYS A 82 -2.62 11.92 2.57
N GLU A 83 -2.16 11.86 3.81
CA GLU A 83 -1.00 11.04 4.20
C GLU A 83 -1.28 9.54 4.04
N ILE A 84 -2.46 9.08 4.46
CA ILE A 84 -2.89 7.70 4.25
C ILE A 84 -3.08 7.38 2.77
N ALA A 85 -3.66 8.29 1.98
CA ALA A 85 -3.78 8.07 0.54
C ALA A 85 -2.40 7.86 -0.12
N LYS A 86 -1.39 8.64 0.29
CA LYS A 86 -0.01 8.48 -0.15
C LYS A 86 0.62 7.16 0.32
N PHE A 87 0.34 6.75 1.56
CA PHE A 87 0.80 5.46 2.07
C PHE A 87 0.19 4.27 1.32
N LEU A 88 -1.11 4.32 0.99
CA LEU A 88 -1.77 3.30 0.18
C LEU A 88 -1.17 3.22 -1.22
N TYR A 89 -0.90 4.37 -1.84
CA TYR A 89 -0.20 4.44 -3.13
C TYR A 89 1.21 3.84 -3.03
N PHE A 90 1.95 4.12 -1.96
CA PHE A 90 3.25 3.50 -1.71
C PHE A 90 3.16 1.98 -1.62
N LEU A 91 2.24 1.43 -0.81
CA LEU A 91 2.05 -0.02 -0.72
C LEU A 91 1.67 -0.63 -2.07
N ASP A 92 0.78 0.01 -2.82
CA ASP A 92 0.33 -0.46 -4.12
C ASP A 92 1.47 -0.52 -5.15
N ASN A 93 2.38 0.45 -5.15
CA ASN A 93 3.49 0.45 -6.10
C ASN A 93 4.69 -0.40 -5.65
N MET A 94 4.95 -0.46 -4.35
CA MET A 94 6.17 -1.09 -3.83
C MET A 94 6.02 -2.58 -3.52
N THR A 95 4.83 -3.07 -3.20
CA THR A 95 4.65 -4.48 -2.84
C THR A 95 4.42 -5.36 -4.07
N PRO A 96 5.05 -6.55 -4.18
CA PRO A 96 4.76 -7.48 -5.26
C PRO A 96 3.42 -8.19 -5.09
N TYR A 97 2.83 -8.63 -6.20
CA TYR A 97 1.59 -9.42 -6.19
C TYR A 97 1.83 -10.85 -5.66
N ASN A 98 0.84 -11.39 -4.96
CA ASN A 98 0.78 -12.78 -4.47
C ASN A 98 1.94 -13.19 -3.54
N GLN A 99 2.57 -12.23 -2.88
CA GLN A 99 3.64 -12.45 -1.90
C GLN A 99 3.19 -11.93 -0.55
N ALA A 100 2.75 -12.85 0.31
CA ALA A 100 2.33 -12.51 1.67
C ALA A 100 3.54 -12.24 2.55
N ASP A 101 3.52 -11.09 3.23
CA ASP A 101 4.49 -10.76 4.26
C ASP A 101 3.73 -10.38 5.54
N PRO A 102 3.69 -11.29 6.53
CA PRO A 102 3.00 -11.04 7.79
C PRO A 102 3.55 -9.83 8.55
N HIS A 103 4.85 -9.55 8.48
CA HIS A 103 5.47 -8.43 9.18
C HIS A 103 5.01 -7.10 8.58
N LEU A 104 5.11 -6.98 7.25
CA LEU A 104 4.61 -5.83 6.51
C LEU A 104 3.10 -5.64 6.69
N TRP A 105 2.34 -6.73 6.76
CA TRP A 105 0.90 -6.68 7.05
C TRP A 105 0.57 -5.97 8.38
N TYR A 106 1.26 -6.31 9.47
CA TYR A 106 0.97 -5.70 10.76
C TYR A 106 1.36 -4.22 10.81
N ILE A 107 2.47 -3.84 10.19
CA ILE A 107 2.88 -2.42 10.07
C ILE A 107 1.84 -1.63 9.26
N ALA A 108 1.47 -2.13 8.08
CA ALA A 108 0.48 -1.48 7.23
C ALA A 108 -0.88 -1.35 7.92
N LYS A 109 -1.30 -2.40 8.65
CA LYS A 109 -2.54 -2.40 9.43
C LYS A 109 -2.51 -1.31 10.51
N GLU A 110 -1.43 -1.19 11.27
CA GLU A 110 -1.29 -0.19 12.34
C GLU A 110 -1.36 1.24 11.80
N VAL A 111 -0.66 1.53 10.70
CA VAL A 111 -0.72 2.84 10.02
C VAL A 111 -2.15 3.18 9.60
N VAL A 112 -2.85 2.23 8.97
CA VAL A 112 -4.23 2.45 8.48
C VAL A 112 -5.22 2.60 9.63
N GLU A 113 -5.04 1.88 10.74
CA GLU A 113 -5.89 2.01 11.93
C GLU A 113 -5.68 3.34 12.66
N ARG A 114 -4.44 3.83 12.73
CA ARG A 114 -4.11 5.13 13.34
C ARG A 114 -4.40 6.33 12.45
N LEU A 115 -4.55 6.13 11.15
CA LEU A 115 -4.67 7.18 10.13
C LEU A 115 -3.47 8.14 10.12
N GLU A 116 -2.31 7.65 10.52
CA GLU A 116 -1.08 8.40 10.67
C GLU A 116 0.10 7.54 10.21
N VAL A 117 1.02 8.16 9.47
CA VAL A 117 2.25 7.52 9.00
C VAL A 117 3.44 8.43 9.27
N GLU A 118 4.39 7.94 10.05
CA GLU A 118 5.64 8.64 10.27
C GLU A 118 6.64 8.32 9.14
N PRO A 119 7.53 9.25 8.75
CA PRO A 119 8.57 9.01 7.75
C PRO A 119 9.38 7.73 8.00
N ILE A 120 9.68 7.43 9.27
CA ILE A 120 10.47 6.25 9.63
C ILE A 120 9.78 4.92 9.25
N VAL A 121 8.45 4.90 9.15
CA VAL A 121 7.69 3.71 8.75
C VAL A 121 7.96 3.36 7.29
N TYR A 122 8.04 4.36 6.40
CA TYR A 122 8.44 4.12 5.00
C TYR A 122 9.82 3.48 4.93
N ARG A 123 10.77 3.97 5.73
CA ARG A 123 12.12 3.41 5.79
C ARG A 123 12.13 1.96 6.27
N GLU A 124 11.33 1.66 7.28
CA GLU A 124 11.20 0.31 7.82
C GLU A 124 10.64 -0.67 6.77
N ILE A 125 9.58 -0.26 6.06
CA ILE A 125 9.00 -1.07 4.98
C ILE A 125 10.01 -1.25 3.84
N LEU A 126 10.75 -0.21 3.45
CA LEU A 126 11.83 -0.31 2.48
C LEU A 126 12.92 -1.28 2.94
N GLY A 127 13.20 -1.35 4.24
CA GLY A 127 14.12 -2.32 4.84
C GLY A 127 13.64 -3.76 4.70
N ILE A 128 12.36 -4.01 5.01
CA ILE A 128 11.72 -5.33 4.86
C ILE A 128 11.78 -5.80 3.40
N MET A 129 11.55 -4.89 2.45
CA MET A 129 11.59 -5.18 1.01
C MET A 129 13.03 -5.28 0.45
N GLY A 130 14.07 -5.03 1.26
CA GLY A 130 15.48 -5.13 0.85
C GLY A 130 16.01 -3.91 0.08
N PHE A 131 15.27 -2.79 0.04
CA PHE A 131 15.75 -1.53 -0.56
C PHE A 131 16.64 -0.71 0.37
N ALA A 132 16.48 -0.86 1.68
CA ALA A 132 17.25 -0.17 2.70
C ALA A 132 17.84 -1.15 3.73
N PRO A 133 18.89 -0.78 4.47
CA PRO A 133 19.31 -1.54 5.64
C PRO A 133 18.20 -1.58 6.69
N ILE A 134 17.98 -2.74 7.30
CA ILE A 134 16.99 -2.93 8.37
C ILE A 134 17.42 -2.15 9.63
N GLU A 135 18.72 -2.03 9.87
CA GLU A 135 19.24 -1.23 10.98
C GLU A 135 19.03 0.27 10.73
N LYS A 136 18.13 0.88 11.51
CA LYS A 136 17.75 2.30 11.41
C LYS A 136 18.92 3.28 11.59
N ASN A 137 19.99 2.87 12.24
CA ASN A 137 21.18 3.69 12.48
C ASN A 137 22.16 3.71 11.29
N VAL A 138 21.99 2.85 10.30
CA VAL A 138 22.85 2.83 9.11
C VAL A 138 22.49 4.00 8.21
N LEU A 139 23.46 4.76 7.75
CA LEU A 139 23.23 5.94 6.94
C LEU A 139 22.99 5.55 5.48
N LEU A 140 21.92 6.08 4.88
CA LEU A 140 21.63 5.89 3.46
C LEU A 140 22.47 6.84 2.61
N LYS A 141 22.97 6.33 1.49
CA LYS A 141 23.75 7.09 0.51
C LYS A 141 22.83 7.71 -0.53
N CYS A 142 22.96 9.01 -0.77
CA CYS A 142 22.23 9.67 -1.85
C CYS A 142 22.71 9.12 -3.21
N ASN A 143 21.78 8.64 -4.04
CA ASN A 143 22.08 8.06 -5.34
C ASN A 143 22.70 9.06 -6.32
N ARG A 144 22.47 10.37 -6.15
CA ARG A 144 22.97 11.42 -7.04
C ARG A 144 24.33 11.96 -6.62
N CYS A 145 24.44 12.62 -5.46
CA CYS A 145 25.71 13.23 -5.01
C CYS A 145 26.67 12.24 -4.33
N LYS A 146 26.23 11.00 -4.09
CA LYS A 146 27.01 9.94 -3.43
C LYS A 146 27.48 10.26 -2.00
N LYS A 147 27.00 11.36 -1.39
CA LYS A 147 27.25 11.67 0.02
C LYS A 147 26.44 10.73 0.92
N ILE A 148 27.05 10.26 1.99
CA ILE A 148 26.45 9.43 3.04
C ILE A 148 26.03 10.36 4.20
N GLY A 149 24.88 10.12 4.82
CA GLY A 149 24.53 10.78 6.08
C GLY A 149 23.12 11.34 6.18
N THR A 150 22.91 12.21 7.18
CA THR A 150 21.64 12.90 7.55
C THR A 150 20.99 13.72 6.44
N GLN A 151 21.63 13.83 5.28
CA GLN A 151 21.09 14.51 4.13
C GLN A 151 20.11 13.64 3.32
N THR A 152 20.27 12.31 3.30
CA THR A 152 19.39 11.42 2.52
C THR A 152 18.05 11.25 3.24
N GLN A 153 17.02 11.92 2.73
CA GLN A 153 15.74 12.10 3.43
C GLN A 153 14.55 11.61 2.62
N TYR A 154 14.77 11.27 1.35
CA TYR A 154 13.71 10.96 0.42
C TYR A 154 13.99 9.67 -0.35
N PHE A 155 12.92 8.98 -0.70
CA PHE A 155 12.91 7.85 -1.62
C PHE A 155 11.93 8.15 -2.76
N ILE A 156 12.35 7.86 -3.99
CA ILE A 156 11.54 7.98 -5.20
C ILE A 156 11.15 6.57 -5.63
N MET A 157 9.85 6.29 -5.71
CA MET A 157 9.37 4.93 -5.97
C MET A 157 9.58 4.50 -7.43
N SER A 158 9.31 5.38 -8.39
CA SER A 158 9.47 5.08 -9.82
C SER A 158 10.90 4.68 -10.21
N ASP A 159 11.89 5.36 -9.64
CA ASP A 159 13.31 5.15 -9.93
C ASP A 159 14.03 4.26 -8.91
N LEU A 160 13.38 3.93 -7.79
CA LEU A 160 13.94 3.18 -6.65
C LEU A 160 15.24 3.81 -6.12
N VAL A 161 15.30 5.14 -6.05
CA VAL A 161 16.48 5.88 -5.61
C VAL A 161 16.25 6.66 -4.32
N PHE A 162 17.31 6.77 -3.53
CA PHE A 162 17.37 7.61 -2.34
C PHE A 162 18.02 8.96 -2.68
N LEU A 163 17.36 10.06 -2.33
CA LEU A 163 17.88 11.40 -2.55
C LEU A 163 18.00 12.20 -1.26
N CYS A 164 18.96 13.13 -1.28
CA CYS A 164 19.03 14.19 -0.29
C CYS A 164 18.21 15.41 -0.68
N ALA A 165 17.85 16.24 0.31
CA ALA A 165 17.07 17.46 0.10
C ALA A 165 17.70 18.40 -0.95
N ASN A 166 19.03 18.45 -1.03
CA ASN A 166 19.72 19.28 -2.04
C ASN A 166 19.58 18.71 -3.45
N CYS A 167 19.75 17.39 -3.60
CA CYS A 167 19.65 16.73 -4.90
C CYS A 167 18.22 16.67 -5.42
N LEU A 168 17.22 16.76 -4.55
CA LEU A 168 15.80 16.77 -4.91
C LEU A 168 15.39 18.02 -5.67
N LYS A 169 16.00 19.18 -5.38
CA LYS A 169 15.61 20.49 -5.94
C LYS A 169 15.70 20.56 -7.47
N ASP A 170 16.59 19.79 -8.08
CA ASP A 170 16.78 19.79 -9.53
C ASP A 170 16.02 18.65 -10.25
N VAL A 171 15.14 17.93 -9.55
CA VAL A 171 14.40 16.80 -10.12
C VAL A 171 12.90 17.12 -10.11
N LYS A 172 12.26 16.95 -11.26
CA LYS A 172 10.80 17.04 -11.39
C LYS A 172 10.22 15.66 -11.06
N ILE A 173 9.45 15.57 -9.98
CA ILE A 173 8.87 14.31 -9.48
C ILE A 173 7.41 14.57 -9.12
N GLU A 174 6.55 13.60 -9.40
CA GLU A 174 5.17 13.64 -8.96
C GLU A 174 5.08 13.56 -7.42
N GLU A 175 4.23 14.35 -6.78
CA GLU A 175 4.17 14.45 -5.32
C GLU A 175 3.91 13.09 -4.63
N ASN A 176 3.13 12.22 -5.26
CA ASN A 176 2.82 10.90 -4.73
C ASN A 176 4.00 9.93 -4.85
N ASP A 177 4.90 10.14 -5.81
CA ASP A 177 6.04 9.26 -6.10
C ASP A 177 7.22 9.45 -5.11
N LEU A 178 7.23 10.59 -4.40
CA LEU A 178 8.26 10.99 -3.44
C LEU A 178 7.84 10.70 -2.00
N VAL A 179 8.52 9.80 -1.28
CA VAL A 179 8.26 9.58 0.16
C VAL A 179 9.41 10.08 1.02
N LYS A 180 9.09 10.73 2.15
CA LYS A 180 10.06 11.14 3.16
C LYS A 180 10.33 9.96 4.09
N ILE A 181 11.60 9.70 4.41
CA ILE A 181 12.04 8.48 5.12
C ILE A 181 12.79 8.75 6.43
N VAL A 182 12.97 10.02 6.80
CA VAL A 182 13.64 10.50 8.03
C VAL A 182 12.95 11.74 8.55
#